data_AF-B6FX11-F1
#
_entry.id   AF-B6FX11-F1
#
_cell.length_a   1.000
_cell.length_b   1.000
_cell.length_c   1.000
_cell.angle_alpha   90.00
_cell.angle_beta   90.00
_cell.angle_gamma   90.00
#
_symmetry.space_group_name_H-M   'P 1'
#
loop_
_entity.id
_entity.type
_entity.pdbx_description
1 polymer ?
#
loop_
_entity_poly.entity_id
_entity_poly.type
_entity_poly.pdbx_seq_one_letter_code
_entity_poly.pdbx_strand_id
1 'polypeptide(L)'
;MKVLIMYKILVVDDDELMRISMTKIISSVDGFQVDYIAKNGREAVEICKNNQVDIIFMDIMMPVMNGIDATREILSINPKANIYIVSSYQSFEMAKSAINSKIKRYFVKPVNPEIIVEILNNHREDKDNKENSIAKRVFDTISEKDFMKVYEMIDELVDEIYEISKDSDLRTVLKEISDKVFISVFHERDYNFEEIKNKFSISDKAVLDKRMLSIWIFKIMDYIFAEISSSKYAILKNVFKYIDNKIGEDISLKDIVKDCNISQGYLSRIFKKELNMTIMNYIHLKKINLAKEYLCMTEKSGAEISFEVGYNEFSYFCKVFKKYEGMTISEYRNV
;
A
#
# COMPACT_ATOMS: atom_id res chain seq x y z
N MET A 1 10.74 15.23 -10.89
CA MET A 1 10.10 14.57 -12.04
C MET A 1 8.93 13.77 -11.48
N LYS A 2 7.67 14.13 -11.76
CA LYS A 2 6.51 13.36 -11.31
C LYS A 2 6.53 12.01 -12.04
N VAL A 3 6.56 10.90 -11.31
CA VAL A 3 6.32 9.58 -11.90
C VAL A 3 4.82 9.53 -12.18
N LEU A 4 4.44 9.56 -13.46
CA LEU A 4 3.04 9.42 -13.86
C LEU A 4 2.69 7.94 -13.82
N ILE A 5 1.70 7.57 -12.99
CA ILE A 5 1.06 6.25 -13.02
C ILE A 5 0.55 6.01 -14.44
N MET A 6 0.73 4.80 -14.97
CA MET A 6 0.28 4.41 -16.30
C MET A 6 -0.83 3.37 -16.16
N TYR A 7 -2.08 3.81 -16.31
CA TYR A 7 -3.26 2.93 -16.25
C TYR A 7 -3.37 2.10 -17.53
N LYS A 8 -3.72 0.81 -17.38
CA LYS A 8 -3.90 -0.10 -18.53
C LYS A 8 -5.31 -0.04 -19.06
N ILE A 9 -5.46 0.49 -20.28
CA ILE A 9 -6.78 0.73 -20.88
C ILE A 9 -7.05 -0.19 -22.06
N LEU A 10 -8.26 -0.75 -22.09
CA LEU A 10 -8.83 -1.48 -23.23
C LEU A 10 -9.91 -0.65 -23.92
N VAL A 11 -9.81 -0.50 -25.24
CA VAL A 11 -10.85 0.10 -26.09
C VAL A 11 -11.47 -0.99 -26.98
N VAL A 12 -12.79 -1.14 -26.92
CA VAL A 12 -13.55 -2.18 -27.63
C VAL A 12 -14.64 -1.53 -28.49
N ASP A 13 -14.52 -1.69 -29.79
CA ASP A 13 -15.47 -1.16 -30.78
C ASP A 13 -15.30 -1.94 -32.10
N ASP A 14 -16.34 -2.21 -32.87
CA ASP A 14 -16.16 -2.88 -34.17
C ASP A 14 -15.68 -1.90 -35.25
N ASP A 15 -15.96 -0.60 -35.10
CA ASP A 15 -15.49 0.48 -35.95
C ASP A 15 -14.03 0.88 -35.64
N GLU A 16 -13.15 0.73 -36.62
CA GLU A 16 -11.73 1.08 -36.49
C GLU A 16 -11.48 2.57 -36.24
N LEU A 17 -12.25 3.46 -36.88
CA LEU A 17 -12.11 4.90 -36.70
C LEU A 17 -12.47 5.31 -35.27
N MET A 18 -13.47 4.66 -34.68
CA MET A 18 -13.86 4.89 -33.28
C MET A 18 -12.74 4.46 -32.32
N ARG A 19 -12.12 3.30 -32.53
CA ARG A 19 -10.98 2.84 -31.71
C ARG A 19 -9.81 3.82 -31.78
N ILE A 20 -9.47 4.28 -32.99
CA ILE A 20 -8.39 5.28 -33.20
C ILE A 20 -8.74 6.60 -32.51
N SER A 21 -9.96 7.08 -32.66
CA SER A 21 -10.40 8.35 -32.06
C SER A 21 -10.36 8.29 -30.54
N MET A 22 -10.93 7.24 -29.93
CA MET A 22 -10.93 7.03 -28.49
C MET A 22 -9.50 6.91 -27.95
N THR A 23 -8.63 6.16 -28.65
CA THR A 23 -7.21 6.05 -28.29
C THR A 23 -6.52 7.41 -28.26
N LYS A 24 -6.76 8.28 -29.26
CA LYS A 24 -6.18 9.63 -29.27
C LYS A 24 -6.67 10.50 -28.12
N ILE A 25 -7.96 10.42 -27.78
CA ILE A 25 -8.53 11.18 -26.67
C ILE A 25 -7.93 10.73 -25.35
N ILE A 26 -7.88 9.41 -25.09
CA ILE A 26 -7.32 8.85 -23.86
C ILE A 26 -5.84 9.23 -23.71
N SER A 27 -5.06 9.03 -24.77
CA SER A 27 -3.62 9.34 -24.77
C SER A 27 -3.31 10.84 -24.73
N SER A 28 -4.30 11.73 -24.84
CA SER A 28 -4.12 13.17 -24.62
C SER A 28 -4.10 13.57 -23.14
N VAL A 29 -4.43 12.64 -22.23
CA VAL A 29 -4.37 12.85 -20.78
C VAL A 29 -3.10 12.19 -20.24
N ASP A 30 -2.15 13.01 -19.75
CA ASP A 30 -0.87 12.55 -19.22
C ASP A 30 -1.05 11.43 -18.19
N GLY A 31 -0.43 10.26 -18.35
CA GLY A 31 -0.56 9.12 -17.41
C GLY A 31 -1.66 8.11 -17.76
N PHE A 32 -2.35 8.29 -18.89
CA PHE A 32 -3.25 7.29 -19.44
C PHE A 32 -2.77 6.85 -20.83
N GLN A 33 -2.76 5.55 -21.07
CA GLN A 33 -2.45 4.98 -22.38
C GLN A 33 -3.41 3.84 -22.70
N VAL A 34 -3.64 3.60 -23.99
CA VAL A 34 -4.39 2.43 -24.46
C VAL A 34 -3.43 1.31 -24.78
N ASP A 35 -3.41 0.29 -23.93
CA ASP A 35 -2.55 -0.89 -24.06
C ASP A 35 -3.20 -1.95 -24.96
N TYR A 36 -4.53 -1.99 -24.98
CA TYR A 36 -5.28 -3.04 -25.65
C TYR A 36 -6.42 -2.49 -26.48
N ILE A 37 -6.67 -3.16 -27.60
CA ILE A 37 -7.72 -2.81 -28.56
C ILE A 37 -8.41 -4.12 -28.95
N ALA A 38 -9.73 -4.13 -28.99
CA ALA A 38 -10.53 -5.28 -29.43
C ALA A 38 -11.63 -4.85 -30.40
N LYS A 39 -11.98 -5.74 -31.34
CA LYS A 39 -12.98 -5.49 -32.39
C LYS A 39 -14.37 -6.06 -32.08
N ASN A 40 -14.49 -6.83 -31.01
CA ASN A 40 -15.74 -7.45 -30.57
C ASN A 40 -15.62 -7.88 -29.09
N GLY A 41 -16.75 -8.26 -28.50
CA GLY A 41 -16.81 -8.68 -27.10
C GLY A 41 -15.98 -9.92 -26.77
N ARG A 42 -15.82 -10.86 -27.72
CA ARG A 42 -15.07 -12.11 -27.47
C ARG A 42 -13.58 -11.82 -27.35
N GLU A 43 -13.03 -10.98 -28.22
CA GLU A 43 -11.65 -10.51 -28.11
C GLU A 43 -11.41 -9.76 -26.79
N ALA A 44 -12.35 -8.91 -26.38
CA ALA A 44 -12.25 -8.19 -25.11
C ALA A 44 -12.19 -9.13 -23.90
N VAL A 45 -13.04 -10.17 -23.87
CA VAL A 45 -13.02 -11.20 -22.82
C VAL A 45 -11.66 -11.92 -22.80
N GLU A 46 -11.14 -12.35 -23.94
CA GLU A 46 -9.85 -13.05 -24.00
C GLU A 46 -8.68 -12.17 -23.56
N ILE A 47 -8.71 -10.87 -23.88
CA ILE A 47 -7.71 -9.91 -23.37
C ILE A 47 -7.77 -9.84 -21.85
N CYS A 48 -8.97 -9.68 -21.27
CA CYS A 48 -9.16 -9.58 -19.82
C CYS A 48 -8.89 -10.89 -19.06
N LYS A 49 -8.95 -12.06 -19.71
CA LYS A 49 -8.53 -13.33 -19.11
C LYS A 49 -7.02 -13.41 -18.95
N ASN A 50 -6.28 -12.88 -19.92
CA ASN A 50 -4.83 -13.06 -20.02
C ASN A 50 -4.04 -11.85 -19.49
N ASN A 51 -4.71 -10.70 -19.28
CA ASN A 51 -4.07 -9.45 -18.90
C ASN A 51 -4.88 -8.70 -17.85
N GLN A 52 -4.20 -7.98 -16.97
CA GLN A 52 -4.82 -7.00 -16.09
C GLN A 52 -5.16 -5.72 -16.87
N VAL A 53 -6.43 -5.34 -16.83
CA VAL A 53 -6.98 -4.13 -17.45
C VAL A 53 -7.71 -3.33 -16.39
N ASP A 54 -7.36 -2.05 -16.24
CA ASP A 54 -7.88 -1.19 -15.17
C ASP A 54 -9.17 -0.48 -15.61
N ILE A 55 -9.22 -0.03 -16.87
CA ILE A 55 -10.33 0.71 -17.46
C ILE A 55 -10.70 0.11 -18.82
N ILE A 56 -11.99 -0.08 -19.07
CA ILE A 56 -12.52 -0.61 -20.32
C ILE A 56 -13.55 0.36 -20.89
N PHE A 57 -13.32 0.85 -22.11
CA PHE A 57 -14.33 1.55 -22.90
C PHE A 57 -14.89 0.58 -23.94
N MET A 58 -16.19 0.30 -23.89
CA MET A 58 -16.79 -0.78 -24.67
C MET A 58 -18.08 -0.38 -25.37
N ASP A 59 -18.16 -0.64 -26.67
CA ASP A 59 -19.42 -0.60 -27.42
C ASP A 59 -20.35 -1.74 -27.02
N ILE A 60 -21.66 -1.52 -27.12
CA ILE A 60 -22.66 -2.57 -26.98
C ILE A 60 -22.77 -3.36 -28.27
N MET A 61 -22.96 -2.68 -29.41
CA MET A 61 -23.39 -3.33 -30.64
C MET A 61 -22.18 -3.71 -31.46
N MET A 62 -21.78 -4.98 -31.37
CA MET A 62 -20.62 -5.52 -32.09
C MET A 62 -20.93 -6.94 -32.60
N PRO A 63 -20.31 -7.39 -33.70
CA PRO A 63 -20.44 -8.77 -34.18
C PRO A 63 -19.80 -9.77 -33.20
N VAL A 64 -20.08 -11.06 -33.38
CA VAL A 64 -19.55 -12.19 -32.60
C VAL A 64 -20.04 -12.23 -31.15
N MET A 65 -19.83 -11.17 -30.37
CA MET A 65 -20.29 -11.01 -29.00
C MET A 65 -20.52 -9.52 -28.74
N ASN A 66 -21.72 -9.19 -28.25
CA ASN A 66 -22.08 -7.83 -27.88
C ASN A 66 -21.42 -7.42 -26.56
N GLY A 67 -21.33 -6.10 -26.31
CA GLY A 67 -20.69 -5.56 -25.11
C GLY A 67 -21.40 -5.90 -23.80
N ILE A 68 -22.70 -6.22 -23.84
CA ILE A 68 -23.44 -6.61 -22.64
C ILE A 68 -23.00 -7.98 -22.15
N ASP A 69 -22.96 -8.95 -23.05
CA ASP A 69 -22.52 -10.32 -22.74
C ASP A 69 -21.04 -10.35 -22.40
N ALA A 70 -20.22 -9.56 -23.11
CA ALA A 70 -18.82 -9.37 -22.77
C ALA A 70 -18.64 -8.76 -21.36
N THR A 71 -19.43 -7.75 -20.99
CA THR A 71 -19.40 -7.17 -19.63
C THR A 71 -19.66 -8.23 -18.57
N ARG A 72 -20.68 -9.08 -18.78
CA ARG A 72 -21.03 -10.14 -17.82
C ARG A 72 -19.91 -11.15 -17.66
N GLU A 73 -19.32 -11.60 -18.77
CA GLU A 73 -18.18 -12.53 -18.74
C GLU A 73 -16.96 -11.88 -18.07
N ILE A 74 -16.59 -10.66 -18.46
CA ILE A 74 -15.47 -9.92 -17.87
C ILE A 74 -15.69 -9.71 -16.37
N LEU A 75 -16.87 -9.32 -15.92
CA LEU A 75 -17.15 -9.12 -14.49
C LEU A 75 -17.21 -10.43 -13.69
N SER A 76 -17.42 -11.59 -14.34
CA SER A 76 -17.31 -12.88 -13.66
C SER A 76 -15.85 -13.29 -13.42
N ILE A 77 -14.93 -12.84 -14.29
CA ILE A 77 -13.48 -13.07 -14.20
C ILE A 77 -12.83 -12.01 -13.30
N ASN A 78 -13.13 -10.74 -13.55
CA ASN A 78 -12.67 -9.58 -12.82
C ASN A 78 -13.86 -8.71 -12.38
N PRO A 79 -14.45 -8.99 -11.20
CA PRO A 79 -15.56 -8.22 -10.65
C PRO A 79 -15.29 -6.73 -10.41
N LYS A 80 -14.03 -6.29 -10.53
CA LYS A 80 -13.57 -4.92 -10.23
C LYS A 80 -13.26 -4.08 -11.46
N ALA A 81 -13.35 -4.65 -12.68
CA ALA A 81 -13.05 -3.90 -13.90
C ALA A 81 -13.90 -2.63 -14.01
N ASN A 82 -13.27 -1.48 -14.25
CA ASN A 82 -13.99 -0.22 -14.45
C ASN A 82 -14.48 -0.14 -15.90
N ILE A 83 -15.72 -0.57 -16.12
CA ILE A 83 -16.33 -0.65 -17.46
C ILE A 83 -17.20 0.57 -17.72
N TYR A 84 -16.92 1.22 -18.85
CA TYR A 84 -17.61 2.38 -19.40
C TYR A 84 -18.23 1.99 -20.74
N ILE A 85 -19.56 2.08 -20.83
CA ILE A 85 -20.29 1.68 -22.03
C ILE A 85 -20.47 2.86 -22.97
N VAL A 86 -20.15 2.69 -24.26
CA VAL A 86 -20.17 3.74 -25.29
C VAL A 86 -21.00 3.26 -26.49
N SER A 87 -22.24 3.74 -26.67
CA SER A 87 -23.14 3.20 -27.70
C SER A 87 -23.87 4.28 -28.50
N SER A 88 -24.19 4.01 -29.78
CA SER A 88 -25.07 4.85 -30.61
C SER A 88 -26.55 4.67 -30.27
N TYR A 89 -26.90 3.66 -29.47
CA TYR A 89 -28.27 3.34 -29.10
C TYR A 89 -28.76 4.25 -27.97
N GLN A 90 -29.96 4.83 -28.11
CA GLN A 90 -30.47 5.82 -27.14
C GLN A 90 -31.25 5.22 -25.96
N SER A 91 -31.47 3.91 -25.91
CA SER A 91 -32.20 3.30 -24.79
C SER A 91 -31.27 3.01 -23.61
N PHE A 92 -31.07 4.00 -22.76
CA PHE A 92 -30.41 3.89 -21.46
C PHE A 92 -31.01 2.75 -20.59
N GLU A 93 -32.32 2.47 -20.74
CA GLU A 93 -33.05 1.49 -19.93
C GLU A 93 -32.67 0.02 -20.23
N MET A 94 -32.42 -0.36 -21.50
CA MET A 94 -32.00 -1.73 -21.83
C MET A 94 -30.57 -2.03 -21.33
N ALA A 95 -29.65 -1.06 -21.42
CA ALA A 95 -28.28 -1.23 -20.92
C ALA A 95 -28.24 -1.32 -19.38
N LYS A 96 -29.07 -0.52 -18.69
CA LYS A 96 -29.14 -0.47 -17.22
C LYS A 96 -29.80 -1.73 -16.63
N SER A 97 -30.84 -2.26 -17.27
CA SER A 97 -31.52 -3.49 -16.84
C SER A 97 -30.69 -4.76 -17.10
N ALA A 98 -29.80 -4.75 -18.08
CA ALA A 98 -29.02 -5.93 -18.45
C ALA A 98 -27.88 -6.28 -17.49
N ILE A 99 -27.35 -5.32 -16.72
CA ILE A 99 -26.06 -5.50 -16.01
C ILE A 99 -26.09 -5.16 -14.49
N ASN A 100 -27.16 -4.56 -13.93
CA ASN A 100 -27.29 -4.21 -12.50
C ASN A 100 -26.08 -3.49 -11.87
N SER A 101 -26.24 -2.20 -11.50
CA SER A 101 -25.40 -1.38 -10.59
C SER A 101 -23.85 -1.38 -10.68
N LYS A 102 -23.20 -2.20 -11.52
CA LYS A 102 -21.74 -2.38 -11.56
C LYS A 102 -21.03 -1.68 -12.73
N ILE A 103 -21.78 -1.15 -13.70
CA ILE A 103 -21.22 -0.26 -14.73
C ILE A 103 -21.05 1.13 -14.11
N LYS A 104 -19.87 1.76 -14.31
CA LYS A 104 -19.58 3.08 -13.76
C LYS A 104 -20.38 4.19 -14.45
N ARG A 105 -20.54 4.12 -15.78
CA ARG A 105 -21.29 5.11 -16.57
C ARG A 105 -21.62 4.62 -17.98
N TYR A 106 -22.67 5.20 -18.58
CA TYR A 106 -23.11 4.98 -19.96
C TYR A 106 -22.99 6.26 -20.79
N PHE A 107 -22.50 6.15 -22.03
CA PHE A 107 -22.34 7.25 -22.97
C PHE A 107 -23.06 6.99 -24.29
N VAL A 108 -23.65 8.05 -24.83
CA VAL A 108 -24.23 8.06 -26.17
C VAL A 108 -23.19 8.59 -27.16
N LYS A 109 -22.97 7.88 -28.28
CA LYS A 109 -22.12 8.36 -29.38
C LYS A 109 -22.82 9.52 -30.14
N PRO A 110 -22.09 10.55 -30.61
CA PRO A 110 -20.64 10.72 -30.53
C PRO A 110 -20.20 11.12 -29.12
N VAL A 111 -19.08 10.55 -28.66
CA VAL A 111 -18.55 10.85 -27.33
C VAL A 111 -17.84 12.20 -27.35
N ASN A 112 -18.26 13.14 -26.50
CA ASN A 112 -17.52 14.37 -26.28
C ASN A 112 -16.17 14.03 -25.60
N PRO A 113 -15.01 14.38 -26.21
CA PRO A 113 -13.70 14.15 -25.62
C PRO A 113 -13.57 14.67 -24.18
N GLU A 114 -14.21 15.80 -23.85
CA GLU A 114 -14.17 16.39 -22.50
C GLU A 114 -14.71 15.44 -21.44
N ILE A 115 -15.73 14.63 -21.77
CA ILE A 115 -16.33 13.65 -20.85
C ILE A 115 -15.34 12.52 -20.56
N ILE A 116 -14.59 12.06 -21.57
CA ILE A 116 -13.56 11.03 -21.38
C ILE A 116 -12.43 11.59 -20.50
N VAL A 117 -11.98 12.81 -20.78
CA VAL A 117 -10.97 13.49 -19.95
C VAL A 117 -11.45 13.64 -18.50
N GLU A 118 -12.70 14.05 -18.29
CA GLU A 118 -13.31 14.17 -16.96
C GLU A 118 -13.31 12.83 -16.21
N ILE A 119 -13.69 11.73 -16.86
CA ILE A 119 -13.71 10.38 -16.26
C ILE A 119 -12.30 9.97 -15.82
N LEU A 120 -11.32 10.15 -16.70
CA LEU A 120 -9.94 9.79 -16.44
C LEU A 120 -9.37 10.63 -15.28
N ASN A 121 -9.66 11.94 -15.26
CA ASN A 121 -9.25 12.81 -14.15
C ASN A 121 -9.95 12.45 -12.83
N ASN A 122 -11.26 12.19 -12.82
CA ASN A 122 -11.98 11.76 -11.63
C ASN A 122 -11.43 10.42 -11.09
N HIS A 123 -11.10 9.49 -11.98
CA HIS A 123 -10.49 8.21 -11.59
C HIS A 123 -9.12 8.42 -10.92
N ARG A 124 -8.33 9.38 -11.41
CA ARG A 124 -7.07 9.80 -10.77
C ARG A 124 -7.32 10.47 -9.43
N GLU A 125 -8.24 11.44 -9.36
CA GLU A 125 -8.52 12.22 -8.15
C GLU A 125 -9.04 11.35 -7.00
N ASP A 126 -9.92 10.39 -7.27
CA ASP A 126 -10.41 9.44 -6.25
C ASP A 126 -9.26 8.63 -5.62
N LYS A 127 -8.31 8.20 -6.45
CA LYS A 127 -7.13 7.45 -5.99
C LYS A 127 -6.14 8.35 -5.24
N ASP A 128 -5.82 9.51 -5.80
CA ASP A 128 -4.96 10.51 -5.16
C ASP A 128 -5.53 10.94 -3.81
N ASN A 129 -6.85 11.13 -3.69
CA ASN A 129 -7.53 11.47 -2.44
C ASN A 129 -7.37 10.39 -1.37
N LYS A 130 -7.49 9.11 -1.73
CA LYS A 130 -7.30 7.99 -0.78
C LYS A 130 -5.85 7.89 -0.30
N GLU A 131 -4.89 7.91 -1.22
CA GLU A 131 -3.46 7.88 -0.88
C GLU A 131 -3.06 9.09 -0.04
N ASN A 132 -3.56 10.29 -0.37
CA ASN A 132 -3.34 11.52 0.41
C ASN A 132 -3.97 11.42 1.81
N SER A 133 -5.16 10.82 1.93
CA SER A 133 -5.81 10.59 3.22
C SER A 133 -4.97 9.66 4.10
N ILE A 134 -4.47 8.55 3.55
CA ILE A 134 -3.57 7.62 4.27
C ILE A 134 -2.30 8.34 4.70
N ALA A 135 -1.61 9.00 3.75
CA ALA A 135 -0.37 9.70 4.05
C ALA A 135 -0.56 10.77 5.14
N LYS A 136 -1.65 11.54 5.06
CA LYS A 136 -2.01 12.53 6.08
C LYS A 136 -2.28 11.90 7.44
N ARG A 137 -3.08 10.83 7.51
CA ARG A 137 -3.36 10.13 8.78
C ARG A 137 -2.08 9.57 9.41
N VAL A 138 -1.18 8.99 8.61
CA VAL A 138 0.15 8.54 9.05
C VAL A 138 0.97 9.71 9.59
N PHE A 139 1.06 10.80 8.84
CA PHE A 139 1.78 12.00 9.27
C PHE A 139 1.23 12.61 10.56
N ASP A 140 -0.08 12.76 10.68
CA ASP A 140 -0.75 13.30 11.87
C ASP A 140 -0.44 12.43 13.09
N THR A 141 -0.48 11.10 12.94
CA THR A 141 -0.15 10.15 14.02
C THR A 141 1.33 10.19 14.41
N ILE A 142 2.25 10.30 13.44
CA ILE A 142 3.68 10.49 13.73
C ILE A 142 3.91 11.82 14.47
N SER A 143 3.19 12.86 14.08
CA SER A 143 3.30 14.21 14.66
C SER A 143 2.84 14.26 16.13
N GLU A 144 1.94 13.37 16.54
CA GLU A 144 1.54 13.15 17.94
C GLU A 144 2.66 12.52 18.79
N LYS A 145 3.73 12.00 18.16
CA LYS A 145 4.86 11.35 18.83
C LYS A 145 4.46 10.12 19.64
N ASP A 146 3.45 9.41 19.17
CA ASP A 146 2.97 8.16 19.76
C ASP A 146 3.32 6.96 18.88
N PHE A 147 4.42 6.29 19.23
CA PHE A 147 4.89 5.14 18.46
C PHE A 147 3.92 3.96 18.53
N MET A 148 3.25 3.78 19.68
CA MET A 148 2.32 2.67 19.86
C MET A 148 1.08 2.87 18.98
N LYS A 149 0.54 4.09 18.92
CA LYS A 149 -0.60 4.41 18.05
C LYS A 149 -0.27 4.17 16.57
N VAL A 150 0.95 4.51 16.13
CA VAL A 150 1.39 4.19 14.75
C VAL A 150 1.47 2.68 14.53
N TYR A 151 2.02 1.93 15.49
CA TYR A 151 2.09 0.47 15.41
C TYR A 151 0.71 -0.18 15.32
N GLU A 152 -0.26 0.26 16.14
CA GLU A 152 -1.64 -0.27 16.14
C GLU A 152 -2.39 0.00 14.83
N MET A 153 -2.02 1.05 14.10
CA MET A 153 -2.63 1.41 12.82
C MET A 153 -2.10 0.58 11.64
N ILE A 154 -0.99 -0.15 11.79
CA ILE A 154 -0.30 -0.80 10.66
C ILE A 154 -1.21 -1.78 9.93
N ASP A 155 -1.96 -2.63 10.64
CA ASP A 155 -2.77 -3.65 9.99
C ASP A 155 -3.93 -3.02 9.19
N GLU A 156 -4.53 -1.94 9.69
CA GLU A 156 -5.54 -1.16 8.97
C GLU A 156 -4.93 -0.51 7.71
N LEU A 157 -3.72 0.06 7.82
CA LEU A 157 -3.00 0.61 6.65
C LEU A 157 -2.73 -0.46 5.60
N VAL A 158 -2.29 -1.65 6.02
CA VAL A 158 -2.03 -2.76 5.10
C VAL A 158 -3.30 -3.11 4.35
N ASP A 159 -4.43 -3.24 5.04
CA ASP A 159 -5.70 -3.53 4.38
C ASP A 159 -6.11 -2.43 3.39
N GLU A 160 -6.05 -1.16 3.78
CA GLU A 160 -6.37 -0.03 2.90
C GLU A 160 -5.44 0.06 1.69
N ILE A 161 -4.14 -0.17 1.88
CA ILE A 161 -3.15 -0.15 0.80
C ILE A 161 -3.42 -1.30 -0.18
N TYR A 162 -3.72 -2.50 0.33
CA TYR A 162 -4.11 -3.63 -0.52
C TYR A 162 -5.41 -3.33 -1.28
N GLU A 163 -6.39 -2.69 -0.64
CA GLU A 163 -7.62 -2.26 -1.30
C GLU A 163 -7.36 -1.25 -2.43
N ILE A 164 -6.50 -0.25 -2.23
CA ILE A 164 -6.12 0.72 -3.27
C ILE A 164 -5.32 0.04 -4.39
N SER A 165 -4.47 -0.93 -4.05
CA SER A 165 -3.69 -1.69 -5.03
C SER A 165 -4.51 -2.65 -5.89
N LYS A 166 -5.83 -2.75 -5.67
CA LYS A 166 -6.70 -3.50 -6.57
C LYS A 166 -6.79 -2.87 -7.95
N ASP A 167 -6.63 -1.55 -8.02
CA ASP A 167 -6.71 -0.75 -9.25
C ASP A 167 -5.32 -0.29 -9.75
N SER A 168 -4.21 -0.73 -9.13
CA SER A 168 -2.84 -0.33 -9.46
C SER A 168 -1.78 -1.21 -8.81
N ASP A 169 -0.59 -1.28 -9.40
CA ASP A 169 0.54 -2.00 -8.79
C ASP A 169 0.83 -1.54 -7.33
N LEU A 170 0.91 -2.51 -6.41
CA LEU A 170 1.10 -2.27 -4.97
C LEU A 170 2.39 -1.49 -4.68
N ARG A 171 3.49 -1.79 -5.39
CA ARG A 171 4.78 -1.11 -5.17
C ARG A 171 4.65 0.37 -5.50
N THR A 172 3.89 0.69 -6.55
CA THR A 172 3.59 2.06 -6.95
C THR A 172 2.76 2.77 -5.89
N VAL A 173 1.68 2.16 -5.39
CA VAL A 173 0.85 2.74 -4.31
C VAL A 173 1.68 3.00 -3.04
N LEU A 174 2.49 2.02 -2.64
CA LEU A 174 3.38 2.15 -1.49
C LEU A 174 4.40 3.28 -1.67
N LYS A 175 4.99 3.38 -2.86
CA LYS A 175 5.93 4.44 -3.19
C LYS A 175 5.27 5.82 -3.04
N GLU A 176 4.09 6.03 -3.63
CA GLU A 176 3.36 7.29 -3.55
C GLU A 176 3.01 7.67 -2.11
N ILE A 177 2.44 6.75 -1.34
CA ILE A 177 2.12 6.99 0.08
C ILE A 177 3.39 7.30 0.87
N SER A 178 4.45 6.52 0.67
CA SER A 178 5.72 6.73 1.38
C SER A 178 6.36 8.08 1.04
N ASP A 179 6.40 8.46 -0.24
CA ASP A 179 6.96 9.73 -0.69
C ASP A 179 6.17 10.91 -0.09
N LYS A 180 4.84 10.83 -0.09
CA LYS A 180 3.95 11.82 0.56
C LYS A 180 4.25 11.94 2.06
N VAL A 181 4.32 10.82 2.79
CA VAL A 181 4.66 10.81 4.23
C VAL A 181 6.05 11.38 4.48
N PHE A 182 7.06 10.96 3.73
CA PHE A 182 8.44 11.43 3.91
C PHE A 182 8.55 12.94 3.67
N ILE A 183 7.92 13.46 2.62
CA ILE A 183 7.88 14.91 2.34
C ILE A 183 7.21 15.66 3.48
N SER A 184 6.06 15.17 3.99
CA SER A 184 5.36 15.82 5.11
C SER A 184 6.18 15.81 6.40
N VAL A 185 6.86 14.69 6.69
CA VAL A 185 7.62 14.50 7.93
C VAL A 185 8.93 15.30 7.94
N PHE A 186 9.72 15.20 6.87
CA PHE A 186 11.09 15.73 6.86
C PHE A 186 11.17 17.18 6.35
N HIS A 187 10.08 17.71 5.78
CA HIS A 187 10.05 18.96 5.00
C HIS A 187 11.12 18.94 3.88
N GLU A 188 11.26 19.99 3.07
CA GLU A 188 12.32 20.11 2.04
C GLU A 188 13.74 20.24 2.66
N ARG A 189 14.05 19.49 3.71
CA ARG A 189 15.42 19.32 4.21
C ARG A 189 16.12 18.31 3.33
N ASP A 190 17.45 18.46 3.18
CA ASP A 190 18.36 17.60 2.41
C ASP A 190 18.44 16.15 2.98
N TYR A 191 17.31 15.46 3.12
CA TYR A 191 17.30 14.03 3.31
C TYR A 191 17.52 13.36 1.97
N ASN A 192 18.46 12.44 1.93
CA ASN A 192 18.74 11.64 0.75
C ASN A 192 17.59 10.63 0.56
N PHE A 193 16.51 11.06 -0.10
CA PHE A 193 15.36 10.20 -0.41
C PHE A 193 15.77 8.92 -1.14
N GLU A 194 16.80 8.98 -1.98
CA GLU A 194 17.33 7.81 -2.68
C GLU A 194 17.99 6.82 -1.71
N GLU A 195 18.69 7.30 -0.68
CA GLU A 195 19.26 6.43 0.36
C GLU A 195 18.18 5.71 1.17
N ILE A 196 17.10 6.42 1.54
CA ILE A 196 15.96 5.83 2.25
C ILE A 196 15.26 4.80 1.36
N LYS A 197 15.03 5.12 0.08
CA LYS A 197 14.44 4.19 -0.90
C LYS A 197 15.27 2.93 -1.09
N ASN A 198 16.59 3.07 -1.13
CA ASN A 198 17.50 1.93 -1.23
C ASN A 198 17.50 1.10 0.07
N LYS A 199 17.48 1.74 1.23
CA LYS A 199 17.45 1.09 2.54
C LYS A 199 16.18 0.27 2.76
N PHE A 200 15.03 0.75 2.27
CA PHE A 200 13.73 0.09 2.42
C PHE A 200 13.16 -0.40 1.08
N SER A 201 14.01 -0.94 0.20
CA SER A 201 13.52 -1.53 -1.05
C SER A 201 12.45 -2.60 -0.77
N ILE A 202 11.29 -2.47 -1.42
CA ILE A 202 10.18 -3.41 -1.28
C ILE A 202 10.62 -4.73 -1.94
N SER A 203 10.72 -5.82 -1.16
CA SER A 203 11.01 -7.14 -1.73
C SER A 203 9.77 -7.73 -2.42
N ASP A 204 9.94 -8.63 -3.39
CA ASP A 204 8.80 -9.30 -4.03
C ASP A 204 7.91 -10.05 -3.01
N LYS A 205 8.52 -10.57 -1.94
CA LYS A 205 7.80 -11.24 -0.84
C LYS A 205 6.89 -10.28 -0.06
N ALA A 206 7.30 -9.02 0.13
CA ALA A 206 6.47 -8.01 0.79
C ALA A 206 5.22 -7.64 -0.03
N VAL A 207 5.25 -7.89 -1.34
CA VAL A 207 4.12 -7.63 -2.24
C VAL A 207 3.08 -8.73 -2.22
N LEU A 208 3.47 -9.95 -1.84
CA LEU A 208 2.62 -11.14 -1.92
C LEU A 208 2.02 -11.56 -0.56
N ASP A 209 2.55 -11.07 0.54
CA ASP A 209 2.11 -11.41 1.90
C ASP A 209 1.85 -10.14 2.73
N LYS A 210 0.60 -9.98 3.21
CA LYS A 210 0.18 -8.87 4.07
C LYS A 210 1.04 -8.75 5.34
N ARG A 211 1.47 -9.88 5.92
CA ARG A 211 2.34 -9.91 7.10
C ARG A 211 3.70 -9.30 6.80
N MET A 212 4.26 -9.63 5.65
CA MET A 212 5.53 -9.06 5.19
C MET A 212 5.41 -7.57 4.91
N LEU A 213 4.27 -7.11 4.38
CA LEU A 213 4.01 -5.68 4.24
C LEU A 213 3.92 -4.96 5.59
N SER A 214 3.19 -5.53 6.55
CA SER A 214 3.08 -5.01 7.94
C SER A 214 4.48 -4.83 8.57
N ILE A 215 5.34 -5.85 8.44
CA ILE A 215 6.73 -5.81 8.94
C ILE A 215 7.56 -4.74 8.24
N TRP A 216 7.38 -4.55 6.93
CA TRP A 216 8.08 -3.52 6.16
C TRP A 216 7.63 -2.11 6.55
N ILE A 217 6.32 -1.87 6.70
CA ILE A 217 5.77 -0.60 7.17
C ILE A 217 6.30 -0.28 8.56
N PHE A 218 6.34 -1.26 9.47
CA PHE A 218 6.94 -1.08 10.81
C PHE A 218 8.39 -0.58 10.72
N LYS A 219 9.23 -1.20 9.88
CA LYS A 219 10.64 -0.82 9.73
C LYS A 219 10.80 0.63 9.24
N ILE A 220 9.90 1.10 8.37
CA ILE A 220 9.88 2.51 7.93
C ILE A 220 9.48 3.44 9.06
N MET A 221 8.39 3.12 9.77
CA MET A 221 7.91 3.96 10.88
C MET A 221 8.97 4.04 12.00
N ASP A 222 9.57 2.93 12.36
CA ASP A 222 10.69 2.84 13.30
C ASP A 222 11.85 3.76 12.91
N TYR A 223 12.26 3.72 11.64
CA TYR A 223 13.29 4.62 11.12
C TYR A 223 12.89 6.09 11.19
N ILE A 224 11.65 6.43 10.78
CA ILE A 224 11.16 7.80 10.83
C ILE A 224 11.20 8.35 12.26
N PHE A 225 10.68 7.59 13.24
CA PHE A 225 10.72 8.01 14.64
C PHE A 225 12.15 8.15 15.16
N ALA A 226 13.05 7.23 14.79
CA ALA A 226 14.45 7.31 15.18
C ALA A 226 15.14 8.57 14.63
N GLU A 227 14.90 8.92 13.36
CA GLU A 227 15.48 10.11 12.72
C GLU A 227 14.92 11.41 13.27
N ILE A 228 13.59 11.55 13.39
CA ILE A 228 12.96 12.75 13.99
C ILE A 228 13.48 12.96 15.41
N SER A 229 13.49 11.90 16.22
CA SER A 229 13.92 11.97 17.61
C SER A 229 15.41 12.30 17.73
N SER A 230 16.25 11.71 16.88
CA SER A 230 17.70 11.96 16.86
C SER A 230 18.05 13.36 16.37
N SER A 231 17.27 13.90 15.43
CA SER A 231 17.45 15.27 14.94
C SER A 231 17.26 16.32 16.06
N LYS A 232 16.39 16.01 17.02
CA LYS A 232 16.11 16.88 18.17
C LYS A 232 16.98 16.58 19.39
N TYR A 233 17.30 15.31 19.61
CA TYR A 233 18.12 14.83 20.72
C TYR A 233 19.22 13.92 20.18
N ALA A 234 20.37 14.50 19.85
CA ALA A 234 21.48 13.77 19.22
C ALA A 234 21.93 12.51 19.99
N ILE A 235 21.77 12.50 21.32
CA ILE A 235 22.08 11.34 22.16
C ILE A 235 21.24 10.11 21.81
N LEU A 236 20.01 10.30 21.32
CA LEU A 236 19.13 9.21 20.90
C LEU A 236 19.69 8.44 19.71
N LYS A 237 20.53 9.07 18.87
CA LYS A 237 21.20 8.37 17.77
C LYS A 237 22.04 7.19 18.28
N ASN A 238 22.75 7.38 19.39
CA ASN A 238 23.55 6.33 20.01
C ASN A 238 22.67 5.27 20.66
N VAL A 239 21.54 5.68 21.25
CA VAL A 239 20.58 4.76 21.87
C VAL A 239 19.90 3.87 20.84
N PHE A 240 19.39 4.42 19.74
CA PHE A 240 18.78 3.62 18.67
C PHE A 240 19.81 2.68 18.03
N LYS A 241 21.02 3.18 17.72
CA LYS A 241 22.11 2.35 17.19
C LYS A 241 22.48 1.20 18.14
N TYR A 242 22.49 1.45 19.45
CA TYR A 242 22.74 0.42 20.45
C TYR A 242 21.68 -0.68 20.41
N ILE A 243 20.40 -0.28 20.41
CA ILE A 243 19.26 -1.21 20.35
C ILE A 243 19.32 -2.04 19.07
N ASP A 244 19.54 -1.41 17.91
CA ASP A 244 19.58 -2.10 16.62
C ASP A 244 20.70 -3.13 16.55
N ASN A 245 21.90 -2.77 17.02
CA ASN A 245 23.06 -3.66 17.01
C ASN A 245 22.90 -4.87 17.94
N LYS A 246 22.09 -4.75 18.99
CA LYS A 246 21.94 -5.76 20.03
C LYS A 246 20.54 -6.36 20.10
N ILE A 247 19.71 -6.17 19.08
CA ILE A 247 18.28 -6.52 19.16
C ILE A 247 18.02 -8.03 19.42
N GLY A 248 18.97 -8.89 19.04
CA GLY A 248 18.94 -10.34 19.33
C GLY A 248 19.50 -10.74 20.70
N GLU A 249 20.00 -9.79 21.49
CA GLU A 249 20.53 -10.03 22.84
C GLU A 249 19.48 -9.69 23.91
N ASP A 250 19.71 -10.13 25.15
CA ASP A 250 18.98 -9.63 26.31
C ASP A 250 19.46 -8.20 26.63
N ILE A 251 18.57 -7.21 26.48
CA ILE A 251 18.91 -5.80 26.66
C ILE A 251 18.23 -5.30 27.93
N SER A 252 19.02 -4.86 28.92
CA SER A 252 18.48 -4.16 30.08
C SER A 252 18.61 -2.64 29.97
N LEU A 253 17.75 -1.92 30.69
CA LEU A 253 17.85 -0.46 30.81
C LEU A 253 19.20 0.00 31.38
N LYS A 254 19.81 -0.81 32.26
CA LYS A 254 21.12 -0.50 32.85
C LYS A 254 22.23 -0.53 31.81
N ASP A 255 22.16 -1.47 30.87
CA ASP A 255 23.17 -1.61 29.81
C ASP A 255 23.13 -0.41 28.88
N ILE A 256 21.93 0.03 28.48
CA ILE A 256 21.74 1.21 27.63
C ILE A 256 22.26 2.49 28.31
N VAL A 257 21.90 2.68 29.59
CA VAL A 257 22.34 3.84 30.40
C VAL A 257 23.87 3.92 30.47
N LYS A 258 24.53 2.77 30.68
CA LYS A 258 25.98 2.66 30.77
C LYS A 258 26.65 2.88 29.41
N ASP A 259 26.23 2.13 28.39
CA ASP A 259 26.89 2.11 27.08
C ASP A 259 26.65 3.40 26.27
N CYS A 260 25.48 4.03 26.44
CA CYS A 260 25.18 5.31 25.79
C CYS A 260 25.58 6.53 26.64
N ASN A 261 26.15 6.33 27.84
CA ASN A 261 26.56 7.38 28.77
C ASN A 261 25.43 8.42 29.03
N ILE A 262 24.23 7.93 29.37
CA ILE A 262 23.03 8.75 29.57
C ILE A 262 22.36 8.38 30.90
N SER A 263 21.93 9.38 31.68
CA SER A 263 21.20 9.09 32.91
C SER A 263 19.83 8.48 32.63
N GLN A 264 19.44 7.48 33.43
CA GLN A 264 18.14 6.80 33.30
C GLN A 264 16.96 7.78 33.31
N GLY A 265 16.98 8.75 34.24
CA GLY A 265 15.91 9.75 34.35
C GLY A 265 15.84 10.71 33.16
N TYR A 266 16.96 10.99 32.48
CA TYR A 266 16.93 11.76 31.23
C TYR A 266 16.40 10.91 30.08
N LEU A 267 16.90 9.67 29.94
CA LEU A 267 16.48 8.71 28.92
C LEU A 267 14.97 8.44 28.96
N SER A 268 14.41 8.16 30.14
CA SER A 268 12.97 7.92 30.30
C SER A 268 12.13 9.14 29.91
N ARG A 269 12.57 10.36 30.27
CA ARG A 269 11.86 11.59 29.92
C ARG A 269 11.87 11.86 28.42
N ILE A 270 13.01 11.69 27.74
CA ILE A 270 13.09 11.93 26.30
C ILE A 270 12.33 10.87 25.50
N PHE A 271 12.39 9.58 25.89
CA PHE A 271 11.58 8.53 25.25
C PHE A 271 10.08 8.78 25.44
N LYS A 272 9.65 9.14 26.64
CA LYS A 272 8.24 9.48 26.89
C LYS A 272 7.79 10.71 26.08
N LYS A 273 8.68 11.67 25.85
CA LYS A 273 8.38 12.88 25.08
C LYS A 273 8.37 12.66 23.56
N GLU A 274 9.22 11.78 23.05
CA GLU A 274 9.44 11.62 21.59
C GLU A 274 8.78 10.37 21.01
N LEU A 275 8.41 9.37 21.82
CA LEU A 275 7.75 8.13 21.38
C LEU A 275 6.49 7.78 22.19
N ASN A 276 6.13 8.61 23.19
CA ASN A 276 5.04 8.36 24.15
C ASN A 276 5.12 7.04 24.93
N MET A 277 6.28 6.38 24.96
CA MET A 277 6.43 5.05 25.56
C MET A 277 7.72 4.90 26.36
N THR A 278 7.84 3.77 27.07
CA THR A 278 9.11 3.39 27.71
C THR A 278 10.04 2.77 26.68
N ILE A 279 11.35 2.92 26.89
CA ILE A 279 12.36 2.28 26.05
C ILE A 279 12.24 0.75 26.03
N MET A 280 11.84 0.13 27.14
CA MET A 280 11.65 -1.33 27.20
C MET A 280 10.47 -1.77 26.32
N ASN A 281 9.35 -1.05 26.35
CA ASN A 281 8.22 -1.35 25.47
C ASN A 281 8.60 -1.18 23.99
N TYR A 282 9.43 -0.17 23.67
CA TYR A 282 9.94 0.03 22.31
C TYR A 282 10.83 -1.13 21.85
N ILE A 283 11.74 -1.60 22.71
CA ILE A 283 12.57 -2.79 22.44
C ILE A 283 11.69 -4.03 22.25
N HIS A 284 10.66 -4.22 23.08
CA HIS A 284 9.72 -5.33 22.91
C HIS A 284 9.06 -5.30 21.53
N LEU A 285 8.53 -4.15 21.09
CA LEU A 285 7.93 -4.03 19.74
C LEU A 285 8.92 -4.38 18.63
N LYS A 286 10.18 -3.90 18.70
CA LYS A 286 11.21 -4.26 17.71
C LYS A 286 11.52 -5.75 17.71
N LYS A 287 11.64 -6.38 18.88
CA LYS A 287 11.84 -7.82 19.01
C LYS A 287 10.65 -8.62 18.48
N ILE A 288 9.42 -8.16 18.73
CA ILE A 288 8.21 -8.76 18.15
C ILE A 288 8.24 -8.65 16.63
N ASN A 289 8.58 -7.48 16.07
CA ASN A 289 8.67 -7.33 14.61
C ASN A 289 9.74 -8.24 13.98
N LEU A 290 10.90 -8.40 14.63
CA LEU A 290 11.92 -9.35 14.21
C LEU A 290 11.43 -10.81 14.32
N ALA A 291 10.70 -11.14 15.38
CA ALA A 291 10.11 -12.47 15.51
C ALA A 291 9.08 -12.74 14.40
N LYS A 292 8.21 -11.79 14.05
CA LYS A 292 7.28 -11.90 12.93
C LYS A 292 8.00 -12.18 11.62
N GLU A 293 9.14 -11.53 11.39
CA GLU A 293 9.99 -11.78 10.23
C GLU A 293 10.49 -13.24 10.21
N TYR A 294 11.03 -13.75 11.32
CA TYR A 294 11.44 -15.15 11.42
C TYR A 294 10.28 -16.14 11.26
N LEU A 295 9.10 -15.81 11.77
CA LEU A 295 7.89 -16.63 11.64
C LEU A 295 7.44 -16.76 10.18
N CYS A 296 7.64 -15.73 9.36
CA CYS A 296 7.26 -15.74 7.94
C CYS A 296 8.36 -16.32 7.03
N MET A 297 9.62 -16.24 7.44
CA MET A 297 10.76 -16.57 6.58
C MET A 297 11.44 -17.90 6.91
N THR A 298 11.12 -18.53 8.04
CA THR A 298 11.82 -19.72 8.53
C THR A 298 10.85 -20.73 9.15
N GLU A 299 11.29 -21.99 9.21
CA GLU A 299 10.57 -23.08 9.87
C GLU A 299 10.91 -23.22 11.38
N LYS A 300 11.74 -22.31 11.93
CA LYS A 300 12.20 -22.38 13.33
C LYS A 300 11.00 -22.44 14.29
N SER A 301 11.10 -23.19 15.37
CA SER A 301 10.05 -23.20 16.40
C SER A 301 9.91 -21.84 17.08
N GLY A 302 8.74 -21.56 17.66
CA GLY A 302 8.54 -20.34 18.46
C GLY A 302 9.53 -20.22 19.62
N ALA A 303 9.98 -21.35 20.18
CA ALA A 303 11.00 -21.39 21.23
C ALA A 303 12.37 -20.93 20.71
N GLU A 304 12.83 -21.47 19.58
CA GLU A 304 14.09 -21.04 18.94
C GLU A 304 14.05 -19.54 18.61
N ILE A 305 12.96 -19.07 18.01
CA ILE A 305 12.77 -17.65 17.68
C ILE A 305 12.84 -16.78 18.93
N SER A 306 12.28 -17.23 20.06
CA SER A 306 12.32 -16.47 21.31
C SER A 306 13.74 -16.23 21.82
N PHE A 307 14.63 -17.23 21.69
CA PHE A 307 16.02 -17.08 22.09
C PHE A 307 16.81 -16.22 21.09
N GLU A 308 16.53 -16.33 19.78
CA GLU A 308 17.21 -15.51 18.76
C GLU A 308 16.84 -14.02 18.82
N VAL A 309 15.62 -13.71 19.28
CA VAL A 309 15.21 -12.32 19.55
C VAL A 309 15.57 -11.88 20.98
N GLY A 310 16.41 -12.66 21.68
CA GLY A 310 17.01 -12.29 22.96
C GLY A 310 16.07 -12.35 24.17
N TYR A 311 15.09 -13.24 24.18
CA TYR A 311 14.34 -13.57 25.39
C TYR A 311 14.93 -14.82 26.07
N ASN A 312 15.03 -14.79 27.39
CA ASN A 312 15.54 -15.93 28.17
C ASN A 312 14.45 -16.98 28.47
N GLU A 313 13.18 -16.59 28.41
CA GLU A 313 12.05 -17.45 28.74
C GLU A 313 10.98 -17.42 27.64
N PHE A 314 10.77 -18.55 26.99
CA PHE A 314 9.75 -18.71 25.94
C PHE A 314 8.33 -18.35 26.43
N SER A 315 7.98 -18.74 27.66
CA SER A 315 6.67 -18.43 28.26
C SER A 315 6.43 -16.92 28.40
N TYR A 316 7.47 -16.15 28.72
CA TYR A 316 7.38 -14.70 28.79
C TYR A 316 7.27 -14.09 27.39
N PHE A 317 8.09 -14.55 26.44
CA PHE A 317 7.98 -14.14 25.04
C PHE A 317 6.57 -14.35 24.48
N CYS A 318 5.94 -15.52 24.71
CA CYS A 318 4.56 -15.77 24.29
C CYS A 318 3.55 -14.77 24.86
N LYS A 319 3.71 -14.38 26.13
CA LYS A 319 2.85 -13.35 26.78
C LYS A 319 3.05 -11.98 26.13
N VAL A 320 4.30 -11.61 25.85
CA VAL A 320 4.63 -10.33 25.20
C VAL A 320 4.12 -10.32 23.77
N PHE A 321 4.32 -11.38 23.00
CA PHE A 321 3.81 -11.52 21.63
C PHE A 321 2.28 -11.36 21.60
N LYS A 322 1.56 -12.14 22.43
CA LYS A 322 0.10 -12.08 22.49
C LYS A 322 -0.43 -10.72 22.94
N LYS A 323 0.29 -10.03 23.83
CA LYS A 323 -0.06 -8.67 24.28
C LYS A 323 -0.06 -7.68 23.11
N TYR A 324 0.91 -7.77 22.21
CA TYR A 324 1.10 -6.79 21.13
C TYR A 324 0.37 -7.18 19.84
N GLU A 325 0.35 -8.46 19.47
CA GLU A 325 -0.26 -8.94 18.23
C GLU A 325 -1.70 -9.44 18.41
N GLY A 326 -2.22 -9.49 19.64
CA GLY A 326 -3.57 -10.00 19.95
C GLY A 326 -3.76 -11.51 19.75
N MET A 327 -2.78 -12.19 19.15
CA MET A 327 -2.81 -13.62 18.82
C MET A 327 -1.54 -14.34 19.29
N THR A 328 -1.59 -15.67 19.30
CA THR A 328 -0.46 -16.53 19.60
C THR A 328 0.49 -16.67 18.41
N ILE A 329 1.71 -17.11 18.68
CA ILE A 329 2.73 -17.39 17.65
C ILE A 329 2.22 -18.42 16.63
N SER A 330 1.54 -19.47 17.11
CA SER A 330 0.99 -20.53 16.25
C SER A 330 -0.15 -20.02 15.38
N GLU A 331 -1.00 -19.13 15.90
CA GLU A 331 -2.03 -18.47 15.10
C GLU A 331 -1.39 -17.59 14.03
N TYR A 332 -0.44 -16.73 14.40
CA TYR A 332 0.24 -15.83 13.47
C TYR A 332 0.92 -16.55 12.28
N ARG A 333 1.52 -17.72 12.54
CA ARG A 333 2.17 -18.54 11.51
C ARG A 333 1.19 -19.06 10.45
N ASN A 334 -0.05 -19.34 10.86
CA ASN A 334 -1.06 -20.00 10.03
C ASN A 334 -2.05 -19.02 9.36
N VAL A 335 -1.91 -17.71 9.58
CA VAL A 335 -2.56 -16.65 8.79
C VAL A 335 -1.88 -16.53 7.44
#